data_AF-A0A7Y5L3Q9-F1
#
_entry.id   AF-A0A7Y5L3Q9-F1
#
_cell.length_a   1.000
_cell.length_b   1.000
_cell.length_c   1.000
_cell.angle_alpha   90.00
_cell.angle_beta   90.00
_cell.angle_gamma   90.00
#
_symmetry.space_group_name_H-M   'P 1'
#
loop_
_entity.id
_entity.type
_entity.pdbx_description
1 polymer ?
#
loop_
_entity_poly.entity_id
_entity_poly.type
_entity_poly.pdbx_seq_one_letter_code
_entity_poly.pdbx_strand_id
1 'polypeptide(L)' 'MFDSVKIAFQDPVYSGFYVFAMILLGFHLNHGFQSAFQTFGLMGFKFGKTVKVLGTLFAIIVPLLFATMPLYFLFGGK' A
#
# COMPACT_ATOMS: atom_id res chain seq x y z
N MET A 1 -8.79 -18.56 -11.35
CA MET A 1 -7.89 -17.50 -10.81
C MET A 1 -8.65 -16.53 -9.91
N PHE A 2 -9.82 -16.03 -10.31
CA PHE A 2 -10.67 -15.17 -9.45
C PHE A 2 -11.22 -15.92 -8.22
N ASP A 3 -11.73 -17.14 -8.39
CA ASP A 3 -12.32 -17.91 -7.27
C ASP A 3 -11.33 -18.22 -6.15
N SER A 4 -10.08 -18.51 -6.48
CA SER A 4 -9.03 -18.81 -5.50
C SER A 4 -8.74 -17.59 -4.60
N VAL A 5 -8.71 -16.38 -5.17
CA VAL A 5 -8.50 -15.14 -4.42
C VAL A 5 -9.72 -14.83 -3.55
N LYS A 6 -10.93 -15.02 -4.08
CA LYS A 6 -12.17 -14.86 -3.34
C LYS A 6 -12.21 -15.77 -2.11
N ILE A 7 -11.94 -17.07 -2.28
CA ILE A 7 -11.95 -18.05 -1.18
C ILE A 7 -10.87 -17.68 -0.15
N ALA A 8 -9.67 -17.29 -0.58
CA ALA A 8 -8.61 -16.87 0.33
C ALA A 8 -8.99 -15.64 1.17
N PHE A 9 -9.65 -14.64 0.58
CA PHE A 9 -10.04 -13.42 1.30
C PHE A 9 -11.30 -13.58 2.16
N GLN A 10 -12.01 -14.70 2.06
CA GLN A 10 -13.07 -15.06 3.01
C GLN A 10 -12.51 -15.63 4.32
N ASP A 11 -11.26 -16.07 4.35
CA ASP A 11 -10.58 -16.49 5.58
C ASP A 11 -10.18 -15.24 6.41
N PRO A 12 -10.74 -15.04 7.62
CA PRO A 12 -10.43 -13.89 8.46
C PRO A 12 -8.96 -13.78 8.86
N VAL A 13 -8.26 -14.92 9.02
CA VAL A 13 -6.85 -14.93 9.40
C VAL A 13 -6.00 -14.45 8.24
N TYR A 14 -6.25 -14.98 7.04
CA TYR A 14 -5.53 -14.57 5.83
C TYR A 14 -5.78 -13.10 5.50
N SER A 15 -7.04 -12.65 5.55
CA SER A 15 -7.41 -11.24 5.31
C SER A 15 -6.82 -10.30 6.37
N GLY A 16 -6.86 -10.66 7.64
CA GLY A 16 -6.23 -9.89 8.72
C GLY A 16 -4.72 -9.75 8.54
N PHE A 17 -4.04 -10.84 8.19
CA PHE A 17 -2.61 -10.81 7.87
C PHE A 17 -2.31 -9.94 6.66
N TYR A 18 -3.11 -10.03 5.59
CA TYR A 18 -2.95 -9.20 4.40
C TYR A 18 -3.06 -7.71 4.74
N VAL A 19 -4.09 -7.31 5.51
CA VAL A 19 -4.27 -5.91 5.94
C VAL A 19 -3.08 -5.44 6.78
N PHE A 20 -2.57 -6.28 7.67
CA PHE A 20 -1.34 -5.97 8.42
C PHE A 20 -0.12 -5.81 7.49
N ALA A 21 0.04 -6.68 6.49
CA ALA A 21 1.11 -6.58 5.51
C ALA A 21 1.02 -5.27 4.69
N MET A 22 -0.19 -4.76 4.43
CA MET A 22 -0.37 -3.46 3.78
C MET A 22 0.20 -2.30 4.60
N ILE A 23 0.16 -2.37 5.94
CA ILE A 23 0.80 -1.36 6.81
C ILE A 23 2.31 -1.37 6.62
N LEU A 24 2.93 -2.55 6.63
CA LEU A 24 4.37 -2.70 6.38
C LEU A 24 4.76 -2.22 4.98
N LEU A 25 3.93 -2.53 3.98
CA LEU A 25 4.12 -2.03 2.63
C LEU A 25 4.06 -0.50 2.58
N GLY A 26 3.14 0.14 3.30
CA GLY A 26 3.09 1.60 3.39
C GLY A 26 4.38 2.22 3.90
N PHE A 27 4.96 1.66 4.98
CA PHE A 27 6.28 2.09 5.45
C PHE A 27 7.38 1.86 4.40
N HIS A 28 7.39 0.69 3.75
CA HIS A 28 8.35 0.37 2.71
C HIS A 28 8.26 1.33 1.52
N LEU A 29 7.04 1.65 1.05
CA LEU A 29 6.83 2.58 -0.05
C LEU A 29 7.26 4.00 0.32
N ASN A 30 6.91 4.49 1.51
CA ASN A 30 7.30 5.84 1.92
C ASN A 30 8.84 5.98 2.03
N HIS A 31 9.51 4.95 2.54
CA HIS A 31 10.97 4.90 2.61
C HIS A 31 11.60 4.77 1.21
N GLY A 32 11.21 3.76 0.44
CA GLY A 32 11.77 3.47 -0.87
C GLY A 32 11.53 4.58 -1.89
N PHE A 33 10.37 5.24 -1.84
CA PHE A 33 10.07 6.40 -2.69
C PHE A 33 11.03 7.55 -2.40
N GLN A 34 11.28 7.87 -1.12
CA GLN A 34 12.24 8.92 -0.77
C GLN A 34 13.66 8.54 -1.23
N SER A 35 14.11 7.30 -0.99
CA SER A 35 15.43 6.83 -1.41
C SER A 35 15.62 6.86 -2.93
N ALA A 36 14.61 6.46 -3.71
CA ALA A 36 14.69 6.48 -5.16
C ALA A 36 14.91 7.91 -5.69
N PHE A 37 14.10 8.87 -5.23
CA PHE A 37 14.20 10.26 -5.66
C PHE A 37 15.45 10.97 -5.10
N GLN A 38 16.02 10.47 -4.00
CA GLN A 38 17.33 10.90 -3.51
C GLN A 38 18.45 10.47 -4.46
N THR A 39 18.44 9.22 -4.93
CA THR A 39 19.42 8.70 -5.90
C THR A 39 19.40 9.49 -7.21
N PHE A 40 18.22 9.92 -7.67
CA PHE A 40 18.08 10.77 -8.86
C PHE A 40 18.39 12.27 -8.61
N GLY A 41 18.79 12.67 -7.40
CA GLY A 41 19.14 14.05 -7.07
C GLY A 41 17.95 15.02 -6.98
N LEU A 42 16.71 14.53 -7.06
CA LEU A 42 15.49 15.35 -7.10
C LEU A 42 15.08 15.89 -5.72
N MET A 43 15.70 15.40 -4.65
CA MET A 43 15.36 15.73 -3.27
C MET A 43 15.98 17.05 -2.77
N GLY A 44 17.09 17.51 -3.35
CA GLY A 44 17.87 18.65 -2.84
C GLY A 44 17.52 20.03 -3.41
N PHE A 45 16.71 20.12 -4.46
CA PHE A 45 16.52 21.37 -5.21
C PHE A 45 15.22 22.12 -4.84
N LYS A 46 14.22 22.10 -5.72
CA LYS A 46 12.93 22.79 -5.59
C LYS A 46 11.77 21.81 -5.34
N PHE A 47 11.97 20.55 -5.71
CA PHE A 47 10.93 19.52 -5.74
C PHE A 47 10.91 18.64 -4.48
N GLY A 48 11.90 18.72 -3.59
CA GLY A 48 12.00 17.84 -2.41
C GLY A 48 10.75 17.85 -1.51
N LYS A 49 10.13 19.01 -1.29
CA LYS A 49 8.86 19.11 -0.54
C LYS A 49 7.71 18.42 -1.28
N THR A 50 7.57 18.66 -2.58
CA THR A 50 6.53 18.06 -3.42
C THR A 50 6.68 16.54 -3.50
N VAL A 51 7.90 16.05 -3.74
CA VAL A 51 8.23 14.62 -3.79
C VAL A 51 7.91 13.94 -2.46
N LYS A 52 8.23 14.58 -1.33
CA LYS A 52 7.90 14.03 0.00
C LYS A 52 6.39 13.92 0.21
N VAL A 53 5.63 14.97 -0.11
CA VAL A 53 4.16 14.95 0.03
C VAL A 53 3.54 13.90 -0.89
N LEU A 54 3.92 13.87 -2.18
CA LEU A 54 3.40 12.89 -3.14
C LEU A 54 3.79 11.46 -2.75
N GLY A 55 5.03 11.25 -2.30
CA GLY A 55 5.51 9.94 -1.84
C GLY A 55 4.74 9.45 -0.62
N THR A 56 4.48 10.33 0.36
CA THR A 56 3.67 9.98 1.53
C THR A 56 2.22 9.71 1.16
N LEU A 57 1.60 10.51 0.28
CA LEU A 57 0.25 10.24 -0.22
C LEU A 57 0.17 8.90 -0.95
N PHE A 58 1.12 8.62 -1.84
CA PHE A 58 1.22 7.35 -2.56
C PHE A 58 1.35 6.16 -1.61
N ALA A 59 2.22 6.27 -0.60
CA ALA A 59 2.45 5.25 0.40
C ALA A 59 1.25 4.99 1.34
N ILE A 60 0.26 5.89 1.38
CA ILE A 60 -0.98 5.72 2.13
C ILE A 60 -2.10 5.20 1.22
N ILE A 61 -2.31 5.85 0.08
CA ILE A 61 -3.42 5.56 -0.84
C ILE A 61 -3.29 4.15 -1.41
N VAL A 62 -2.10 3.75 -1.84
CA VAL A 62 -1.90 2.44 -2.47
C VAL A 62 -2.23 1.30 -1.49
N PRO A 63 -1.60 1.22 -0.30
CA PRO A 63 -1.94 0.15 0.64
C PRO A 63 -3.39 0.18 1.10
N LEU A 64 -4.01 1.36 1.25
CA LEU A 64 -5.44 1.46 1.60
C LEU A 64 -6.33 0.85 0.52
N LEU A 65 -6.10 1.19 -0.75
CA LEU A 65 -6.85 0.62 -1.88
C LEU A 65 -6.68 -0.90 -1.99
N PHE A 66 -5.48 -1.41 -1.72
CA PHE A 66 -5.27 -2.86 -1.70
C PHE A 66 -5.91 -3.53 -0.48
N ALA A 67 -5.92 -2.86 0.68
CA ALA A 67 -6.58 -3.36 1.88
C ALA A 67 -8.12 -3.42 1.75
N THR A 68 -8.75 -2.60 0.89
CA THR A 68 -10.21 -2.67 0.70
C THR A 68 -10.67 -3.99 0.07
N MET A 69 -9.83 -4.67 -0.72
CA MET A 69 -10.18 -5.94 -1.36
C MET A 69 -10.50 -7.06 -0.35
N PRO A 70 -9.57 -7.46 0.55
CA PRO A 70 -9.89 -8.47 1.55
C PRO A 70 -11.02 -8.05 2.48
N LEU A 71 -11.10 -6.77 2.85
CA LEU A 71 -12.20 -6.26 3.68
C LEU A 71 -13.56 -6.42 2.97
N TYR A 72 -13.65 -6.15 1.67
CA TYR A 72 -14.86 -6.33 0.89
C TYR A 72 -15.34 -7.79 0.91
N PHE A 73 -14.45 -8.75 0.63
CA PHE A 73 -14.82 -10.17 0.62
C PHE A 73 -15.09 -10.73 2.03
N LEU A 74 -14.42 -10.22 3.06
CA LEU A 74 -14.61 -10.66 4.44
C LEU A 74 -15.98 -10.24 5.01
N PHE A 75 -16.49 -9.05 4.66
CA PHE A 75 -17.71 -8.48 5.26
C PHE A 75 -19.00 -8.67 4.44
N GLY A 76 -18.97 -9.37 3.31
CA GLY A 76 -20.21 -9.71 2.57
C GLY A 76 -20.17 -9.42 1.07
N GLY A 77 -19.03 -9.04 0.52
CA GLY A 77 -18.78 -9.04 -0.92
C GLY A 77 -18.90 -10.46 -1.48
N LYS A 78 -20.02 -10.75 -2.14
CA LYS A 78 -20.22 -11.99 -2.90
C LYS A 78 -19.50 -11.94 -4.24
#